data_AF-A0A969KNW2-F1
#
_entry.id   AF-A0A969KNW2-F1
#
_cell.length_a   1.000
_cell.length_b   1.000
_cell.length_c   1.000
_cell.angle_alpha   90.00
_cell.angle_beta   90.00
_cell.angle_gamma   90.00
#
_symmetry.space_group_name_H-M   'P 1'
#
loop_
_entity.id
_entity.type
_entity.pdbx_description
1 polymer ?
#
loop_
_entity_poly.entity_id
_entity_poly.type
_entity_poly.pdbx_seq_one_letter_code
_entity_poly.pdbx_strand_id
1 'polypeptide(L)'
;MTDGEGSPTRSGSAGLPTWLWVGAVFLALAVIGGAVVAGEWRNPGSGSESHVSIPLDEFPAGLGRGYPAASLVGLDNGQSGLARGDQAPDFRLVLDDGRSLSLSDLRGRPVMLNFWATWCGPCRLEMPDIVERAVEAEDLVVLAINVQEDLAPIQAFSREFGMAMPVVQDREGLLRKLYGVRGMPTSVFINRDGEIVDTWSGLLTPDLLDKMLAGSS
;
A
#
# COMPACT_ATOMS: atom_id res chain seq x y z
N MET A 1 -37.57 -42.01 -49.24
CA MET A 1 -37.76 -40.97 -50.27
C MET A 1 -36.51 -40.11 -50.26
N THR A 2 -35.57 -40.45 -51.13
CA THR A 2 -34.40 -39.63 -51.45
C THR A 2 -34.78 -38.65 -52.57
N ASP A 3 -33.85 -37.73 -52.81
CA ASP A 3 -33.67 -36.92 -54.03
C ASP A 3 -34.18 -35.47 -53.95
N GLY A 4 -33.23 -34.60 -53.57
CA GLY A 4 -33.22 -33.19 -53.95
C GLY A 4 -32.40 -33.04 -55.24
N GLU A 5 -33.10 -32.70 -56.32
CA GLU A 5 -32.54 -32.24 -57.60
C GLU A 5 -32.11 -30.76 -57.53
N GLY A 6 -31.14 -30.38 -58.38
CA GLY A 6 -31.07 -29.03 -58.93
C GLY A 6 -29.75 -28.28 -58.79
N SER A 7 -28.77 -28.64 -59.61
CA SER A 7 -27.53 -27.89 -59.93
C SER A 7 -27.84 -26.72 -60.93
N PRO A 8 -26.94 -26.15 -61.78
CA PRO A 8 -25.46 -26.05 -61.83
C PRO A 8 -24.87 -24.73 -62.43
N THR A 9 -23.52 -24.68 -62.51
CA THR A 9 -22.63 -23.98 -63.49
C THR A 9 -22.43 -22.45 -63.35
N ARG A 10 -21.26 -21.85 -63.68
CA ARG A 10 -20.47 -22.04 -64.90
C ARG A 10 -19.07 -21.36 -64.86
N SER A 11 -18.05 -22.13 -65.30
CA SER A 11 -16.94 -21.84 -66.28
C SER A 11 -16.15 -20.53 -66.16
N GLY A 12 -14.81 -20.54 -66.11
CA GLY A 12 -13.86 -20.84 -67.21
C GLY A 12 -13.16 -19.53 -67.59
N SER A 13 -11.93 -19.37 -68.09
CA SER A 13 -10.90 -20.22 -68.73
C SER A 13 -9.63 -19.33 -68.82
N ALA A 14 -8.46 -19.78 -68.36
CA ALA A 14 -7.28 -20.15 -69.18
C ALA A 14 -6.79 -19.19 -70.31
N GLY A 15 -5.53 -18.75 -70.17
CA GLY A 15 -4.55 -18.49 -71.26
C GLY A 15 -4.12 -17.03 -71.43
N LEU A 16 -2.88 -16.65 -71.75
CA LEU A 16 -1.50 -17.21 -71.78
C LEU A 16 -0.54 -15.97 -71.82
N PRO A 17 0.79 -16.12 -71.59
CA PRO A 17 1.73 -15.03 -71.32
C PRO A 17 2.60 -14.64 -72.54
N THR A 18 3.05 -13.39 -72.64
CA THR A 18 4.18 -12.98 -73.49
C THR A 18 4.78 -11.63 -73.07
N TRP A 19 6.05 -11.66 -72.66
CA TRP A 19 7.12 -10.73 -73.01
C TRP A 19 6.86 -9.91 -74.30
N LEU A 20 7.38 -8.68 -74.37
CA LEU A 20 7.07 -7.52 -75.24
C LEU A 20 6.14 -6.55 -74.47
N TRP A 21 6.59 -5.42 -73.92
CA TRP A 21 7.17 -4.28 -74.62
C TRP A 21 8.24 -3.56 -73.79
N VAL A 22 9.23 -3.09 -74.54
CA VAL A 22 10.49 -2.46 -74.15
C VAL A 22 10.29 -1.00 -73.73
N GLY A 23 10.99 -0.58 -72.67
CA GLY A 23 11.74 0.68 -72.59
C GLY A 23 10.98 1.99 -72.36
N ALA A 24 11.28 2.66 -71.24
CA ALA A 24 11.64 4.08 -71.21
C ALA A 24 12.17 4.50 -69.83
N VAL A 25 13.35 5.09 -69.86
CA VAL A 25 14.09 5.76 -68.79
C VAL A 25 13.30 6.94 -68.24
N PHE A 26 13.13 7.07 -66.92
CA PHE A 26 13.13 8.38 -66.26
C PHE A 26 13.77 8.29 -64.86
N LEU A 27 14.83 9.08 -64.74
CA LEU A 27 15.73 9.23 -63.61
C LEU A 27 15.15 10.38 -62.76
N ALA A 28 14.79 10.10 -61.50
CA ALA A 28 14.49 11.14 -60.52
C ALA A 28 14.95 10.68 -59.14
N LEU A 29 16.06 11.26 -58.70
CA LEU A 29 16.63 11.15 -57.37
C LEU A 29 15.65 11.73 -56.34
N ALA A 30 15.31 10.93 -55.33
CA ALA A 30 14.84 11.44 -54.05
C ALA A 30 15.59 10.69 -52.94
N VAL A 31 16.73 11.25 -52.56
CA VAL A 31 17.45 10.91 -51.33
C VAL A 31 16.57 11.40 -50.18
N ILE A 32 15.87 10.49 -49.52
CA ILE A 32 15.34 10.74 -48.18
C ILE A 32 16.20 9.92 -47.23
N GLY A 33 17.22 10.58 -46.70
CA GLY A 33 18.02 10.07 -45.61
C GLY A 33 17.15 9.92 -44.37
N GLY A 34 16.83 8.69 -44.02
CA GLY A 34 16.40 8.34 -42.67
C GLY A 34 17.63 8.16 -41.80
N ALA A 35 18.02 9.22 -41.08
CA ALA A 35 19.00 9.11 -40.01
C ALA A 35 18.43 8.17 -38.93
N VAL A 36 19.08 7.02 -38.73
CA VAL A 36 18.89 6.22 -37.52
C VAL A 36 19.54 6.99 -36.39
N VAL A 37 18.76 7.86 -35.73
CA VAL A 37 19.15 8.39 -34.44
C VAL A 37 19.04 7.21 -33.48
N ALA A 38 20.20 6.69 -33.06
CA ALA A 38 20.33 5.87 -31.88
C ALA A 38 19.82 6.72 -30.70
N GLY A 39 18.51 6.65 -30.47
CA GLY A 39 17.86 7.20 -29.29
C GLY A 39 18.37 6.38 -28.13
N GLU A 40 19.37 6.94 -27.43
CA GLU A 40 19.71 6.60 -26.06
C GLU A 40 18.40 6.35 -25.32
N TRP A 41 18.17 5.11 -24.90
CA TRP A 41 17.05 4.77 -24.03
C TRP A 41 17.29 5.47 -22.69
N ARG A 42 16.93 6.75 -22.64
CA ARG A 42 16.91 7.57 -21.45
C ARG A 42 15.77 7.04 -20.60
N ASN A 43 16.15 6.27 -19.58
CA ASN A 43 15.24 5.86 -18.52
C ASN A 43 14.56 7.14 -17.97
N PRO A 44 13.25 7.36 -18.17
CA PRO A 44 12.57 8.48 -17.54
C PRO A 44 12.74 8.29 -16.04
N GLY A 45 13.27 9.32 -15.40
CA GLY A 45 13.88 9.23 -14.09
C GLY A 45 13.04 8.50 -13.05
N SER A 46 13.77 7.89 -12.12
CA SER A 46 13.46 7.92 -10.70
C SER A 46 12.98 9.32 -10.30
N GLY A 47 11.70 9.60 -10.53
CA GLY A 47 11.02 10.69 -9.88
C GLY A 47 10.87 10.26 -8.44
N SER A 48 11.70 10.79 -7.55
CA SER A 48 11.36 10.74 -6.14
C SER A 48 10.09 11.58 -6.02
N GLU A 49 8.94 10.91 -5.91
CA GLU A 49 7.73 11.57 -5.43
C GLU A 49 8.15 12.23 -4.12
N SER A 50 8.09 13.56 -4.10
CA SER A 50 8.44 14.34 -2.93
C SER A 50 7.59 13.83 -1.78
N HIS A 51 8.22 13.12 -0.84
CA HIS A 51 7.61 12.74 0.42
C HIS A 51 7.22 14.03 1.13
N VAL A 52 5.96 14.42 0.98
CA VAL A 52 5.39 15.50 1.77
C VAL A 52 5.13 14.88 3.14
N SER A 53 6.09 15.07 4.05
CA SER A 53 5.93 14.74 5.46
C SER A 53 4.70 15.48 5.99
N ILE A 54 3.63 14.75 6.29
CA ILE A 54 2.39 15.37 6.79
C ILE A 54 2.54 15.59 8.32
N PRO A 55 2.39 16.83 8.81
CA PRO A 55 2.28 17.12 10.23
C PRO A 55 1.02 16.44 10.79
N LEU A 56 1.11 15.77 11.96
CA LEU A 56 -0.03 15.02 12.53
C LEU A 56 -1.21 15.93 12.90
N ASP A 57 -0.92 17.19 13.21
CA ASP A 57 -1.87 18.27 13.45
C ASP A 57 -2.62 18.70 12.17
N GLU A 58 -2.11 18.34 10.98
CA GLU A 58 -2.81 18.51 9.71
C GLU A 58 -3.71 17.30 9.35
N PHE A 59 -3.78 16.25 10.19
CA PHE A 59 -4.72 15.15 9.97
C PHE A 59 -6.13 15.53 10.46
N PRO A 60 -7.19 15.34 9.65
CA PRO A 60 -8.56 15.61 10.07
C PRO A 60 -8.97 14.62 11.17
N ALA A 61 -9.66 15.14 12.19
CA ALA A 61 -9.87 14.47 13.48
C ALA A 61 -10.95 13.37 13.52
N GLY A 62 -10.65 12.18 14.09
CA GLY A 62 -11.52 11.11 14.70
C GLY A 62 -11.32 9.53 14.54
N LEU A 63 -11.84 8.82 15.51
CA LEU A 63 -12.92 7.89 15.24
C LEU A 63 -13.92 8.19 16.34
N GLY A 64 -15.09 8.63 15.93
CA GLY A 64 -16.07 9.29 16.79
C GLY A 64 -16.79 10.44 16.10
N ARG A 65 -16.06 11.30 15.33
CA ARG A 65 -16.58 12.30 14.34
C ARG A 65 -15.56 12.75 13.25
N GLY A 66 -14.61 11.90 12.89
CA GLY A 66 -13.68 11.97 11.75
C GLY A 66 -12.54 10.95 11.99
N TYR A 67 -11.24 11.23 11.65
CA TYR A 67 -9.90 10.50 11.56
C TYR A 67 -10.03 9.29 10.65
N PRO A 68 -9.00 9.07 9.81
CA PRO A 68 -9.14 8.24 8.64
C PRO A 68 -9.00 6.78 9.02
N ALA A 69 -9.95 5.97 8.56
CA ALA A 69 -9.60 4.61 8.23
C ALA A 69 -8.49 4.66 7.17
N ALA A 70 -7.46 3.87 7.41
CA ALA A 70 -6.37 3.72 6.48
C ALA A 70 -6.49 2.36 5.81
N SER A 71 -6.44 2.35 4.48
CA SER A 71 -6.28 1.14 3.69
C SER A 71 -4.82 1.00 3.29
N LEU A 72 -4.28 -0.21 3.40
CA LEU A 72 -2.96 -0.52 2.88
C LEU A 72 -2.96 -0.42 1.35
N VAL A 73 -2.00 0.33 0.79
CA VAL A 73 -1.85 0.48 -0.68
C VAL A 73 -0.49 0.03 -1.21
N GLY A 74 0.47 -0.26 -0.32
CA GLY A 74 1.78 -0.76 -0.72
C GLY A 74 2.61 -1.25 0.45
N LEU A 75 3.47 -2.23 0.18
CA LEU A 75 4.52 -2.69 1.10
C LEU A 75 5.85 -2.40 0.44
N ASP A 76 6.80 -1.81 1.15
CA ASP A 76 8.18 -1.74 0.72
C ASP A 76 9.01 -2.70 1.58
N ASN A 77 9.55 -3.74 0.95
CA ASN A 77 10.37 -4.74 1.60
C ASN A 77 11.86 -4.36 1.59
N GLY A 78 12.18 -3.08 1.39
CA GLY A 78 13.51 -2.51 1.56
C GLY A 78 14.08 -2.94 2.91
N GLN A 79 15.07 -3.83 2.84
CA GLN A 79 15.49 -4.72 3.93
C GLN A 79 15.67 -4.04 5.29
N SER A 80 15.05 -4.63 6.31
CA SER A 80 15.54 -4.70 7.69
C SER A 80 14.74 -5.78 8.42
N GLY A 81 15.37 -6.49 9.35
CA GLY A 81 14.71 -7.55 10.12
C GLY A 81 13.62 -6.99 11.05
N LEU A 82 13.09 -7.86 11.91
CA LEU A 82 12.12 -7.47 12.95
C LEU A 82 12.76 -7.44 14.35
N ALA A 83 14.10 -7.41 14.42
CA ALA A 83 14.82 -7.37 15.68
C ALA A 83 14.93 -5.93 16.21
N ARG A 84 15.23 -5.80 17.50
CA ARG A 84 15.57 -4.50 18.08
C ARG A 84 16.76 -3.87 17.31
N GLY A 85 16.60 -2.62 16.92
CA GLY A 85 17.58 -1.83 16.16
C GLY A 85 17.46 -1.96 14.63
N ASP A 86 16.63 -2.88 14.13
CA ASP A 86 16.34 -2.95 12.70
C ASP A 86 15.42 -1.79 12.29
N GLN A 87 15.57 -1.28 11.07
CA GLN A 87 14.58 -0.34 10.51
C GLN A 87 13.23 -1.04 10.37
N ALA A 88 12.16 -0.37 10.80
CA ALA A 88 10.82 -0.92 10.67
C ALA A 88 10.47 -1.10 9.17
N PRO A 89 9.95 -2.26 8.75
CA PRO A 89 9.53 -2.46 7.36
C PRO A 89 8.51 -1.40 6.94
N ASP A 90 8.77 -0.73 5.82
CA ASP A 90 7.93 0.39 5.40
C ASP A 90 6.66 -0.09 4.69
N PHE A 91 5.59 0.68 4.84
CA PHE A 91 4.31 0.43 4.20
C PHE A 91 3.62 1.76 3.95
N ARG A 92 2.76 1.77 2.94
CA ARG A 92 1.99 2.95 2.55
C ARG A 92 0.50 2.74 2.82
N LEU A 93 -0.08 3.71 3.49
CA LEU A 93 -1.49 3.82 3.79
C LEU A 93 -2.14 4.89 2.91
N VAL A 94 -3.41 4.69 2.58
CA VAL A 94 -4.30 5.76 2.10
C VAL A 94 -5.41 5.95 3.12
N LEU A 95 -5.57 7.20 3.53
CA LEU A 95 -6.55 7.70 4.48
C LEU A 95 -7.91 7.88 3.79
N ASP A 96 -8.98 7.89 4.57
CA ASP A 96 -10.35 8.16 4.08
C ASP A 96 -10.52 9.50 3.35
N ASP A 97 -9.67 10.48 3.65
CA ASP A 97 -9.63 11.78 2.96
C ASP A 97 -8.86 11.76 1.63
N GLY A 98 -8.34 10.60 1.24
CA GLY A 98 -7.57 10.37 0.02
C GLY A 98 -6.08 10.70 0.12
N ARG A 99 -5.60 11.24 1.24
CA ARG A 99 -4.16 11.44 1.46
C ARG A 99 -3.46 10.12 1.70
N SER A 100 -2.19 10.05 1.35
CA SER A 100 -1.35 8.88 1.60
C SER A 100 -0.28 9.19 2.62
N LEU A 101 0.10 8.18 3.40
CA LEU A 101 1.16 8.25 4.39
C LEU A 101 1.98 6.97 4.33
N SER A 102 3.30 7.07 4.20
CA SER A 102 4.22 5.96 4.47
C SER A 102 4.64 5.96 5.95
N LEU A 103 4.97 4.78 6.50
CA LEU A 103 5.53 4.70 7.86
C LEU A 103 6.82 5.54 7.97
N SER A 104 7.64 5.52 6.92
CA SER A 104 8.86 6.33 6.85
C SER A 104 8.63 7.85 6.89
N ASP A 105 7.44 8.34 6.55
CA ASP A 105 7.05 9.75 6.68
C ASP A 105 6.80 10.15 8.15
N LEU A 106 6.72 9.18 9.08
CA LEU A 106 6.55 9.41 10.51
C LEU A 106 7.88 9.55 11.28
N ARG A 107 9.03 9.41 10.61
CA ARG A 107 10.34 9.66 11.25
C ARG A 107 10.38 11.06 11.90
N GLY A 108 11.13 11.15 12.99
CA GLY A 108 11.13 12.28 13.91
C GLY A 108 10.13 12.14 15.05
N ARG A 109 9.24 11.13 15.02
CA ARG A 109 8.25 10.84 16.07
C ARG A 109 8.33 9.37 16.51
N PRO A 110 8.15 9.05 17.80
CA PRO A 110 7.92 7.68 18.21
C PRO A 110 6.60 7.15 17.62
N VAL A 111 6.60 5.90 17.17
CA VAL A 111 5.42 5.24 16.58
C VAL A 111 5.15 3.94 17.30
N MET A 112 3.88 3.71 17.64
CA MET A 112 3.36 2.44 18.15
C MET A 112 2.42 1.83 17.12
N LEU A 113 2.73 0.61 16.66
CA LEU A 113 1.81 -0.20 15.88
C LEU A 113 1.08 -1.15 16.82
N ASN A 114 -0.23 -1.06 16.95
CA ASN A 114 -1.03 -1.96 17.77
C ASN A 114 -1.85 -2.89 16.87
N PHE A 115 -1.57 -4.19 16.89
CA PHE A 115 -2.30 -5.19 16.11
C PHE A 115 -3.40 -5.83 16.95
N TRP A 116 -4.65 -5.68 16.53
CA TRP A 116 -5.82 -6.05 17.32
C TRP A 116 -6.98 -6.58 16.46
N ALA A 117 -8.01 -7.11 17.13
CA ALA A 117 -9.29 -7.48 16.54
C ALA A 117 -10.45 -7.22 17.51
N THR A 118 -11.66 -6.95 17.02
CA THR A 118 -12.82 -6.55 17.83
C THR A 118 -13.29 -7.66 18.78
N TRP A 119 -13.08 -8.91 18.37
CA TRP A 119 -13.42 -10.13 19.12
C TRP A 119 -12.31 -10.58 20.08
N CYS A 120 -11.13 -9.95 20.03
CA CYS A 120 -9.99 -10.29 20.88
C CYS A 120 -10.19 -9.74 22.30
N GLY A 121 -10.54 -10.61 23.25
CA GLY A 121 -10.79 -10.24 24.65
C GLY A 121 -9.67 -9.38 25.28
N PRO A 122 -8.40 -9.81 25.25
CA PRO A 122 -7.30 -9.00 25.79
C PRO A 122 -7.13 -7.65 25.08
N CYS A 123 -7.37 -7.58 23.77
CA CYS A 123 -7.32 -6.32 23.02
C CYS A 123 -8.35 -5.30 23.54
N ARG A 124 -9.55 -5.76 23.93
CA ARG A 124 -10.57 -4.89 24.53
C ARG A 124 -10.15 -4.34 25.88
N LEU A 125 -9.33 -5.10 26.64
CA LEU A 125 -8.88 -4.72 27.97
C LEU A 125 -7.80 -3.63 27.92
N GLU A 126 -6.87 -3.67 26.96
CA GLU A 126 -5.80 -2.65 26.83
C GLU A 126 -6.24 -1.39 26.07
N MET A 127 -7.32 -1.48 25.27
CA MET A 127 -7.70 -0.37 24.38
C MET A 127 -7.95 0.97 25.10
N PRO A 128 -8.63 1.02 26.28
CA PRO A 128 -8.82 2.29 26.98
C PRO A 128 -7.51 3.01 27.30
N ASP A 129 -6.51 2.28 27.78
CA ASP A 129 -5.21 2.83 28.17
C ASP A 129 -4.43 3.33 26.94
N ILE A 130 -4.51 2.60 25.82
CA ILE A 130 -3.88 3.01 24.55
C ILE A 130 -4.57 4.26 23.98
N VAL A 131 -5.90 4.35 24.05
CA VAL A 131 -6.66 5.53 23.60
C VAL A 131 -6.29 6.76 24.44
N GLU A 132 -6.24 6.61 25.77
CA GLU A 132 -5.84 7.68 26.68
C GLU A 132 -4.42 8.15 26.36
N ARG A 133 -3.48 7.22 26.20
CA ARG A 133 -2.09 7.56 25.87
C ARG A 133 -1.94 8.25 24.52
N ALA A 134 -2.69 7.84 23.51
CA ALA A 134 -2.68 8.49 22.20
C ALA A 134 -3.15 9.95 22.24
N VAL A 135 -3.96 10.32 23.25
CA VAL A 135 -4.42 11.70 23.47
C VAL A 135 -3.42 12.49 24.32
N GLU A 136 -2.84 11.88 25.35
CA GLU A 136 -1.93 12.56 26.29
C GLU A 136 -0.53 12.81 25.71
N ALA A 137 0.00 11.88 24.91
CA ALA A 137 1.34 11.96 24.36
C ALA A 137 1.32 12.63 22.98
N GLU A 138 1.39 13.96 22.94
CA GLU A 138 1.29 14.76 21.71
C GLU A 138 2.33 14.38 20.62
N ASP A 139 3.49 13.85 21.00
CA ASP A 139 4.55 13.45 20.08
C ASP A 139 4.47 11.99 19.61
N LEU A 140 3.58 11.19 20.21
CA LEU A 140 3.41 9.77 19.90
C LEU A 140 2.40 9.55 18.76
N VAL A 141 2.77 8.71 17.80
CA VAL A 141 1.85 8.22 16.78
C VAL A 141 1.40 6.81 17.12
N VAL A 142 0.10 6.60 17.28
CA VAL A 142 -0.46 5.24 17.43
C VAL A 142 -1.19 4.85 16.15
N LEU A 143 -0.73 3.79 15.48
CA LEU A 143 -1.44 3.16 14.36
C LEU A 143 -2.11 1.88 14.86
N ALA A 144 -3.43 1.92 15.04
CA ALA A 144 -4.23 0.79 15.50
C ALA A 144 -4.64 -0.10 14.31
N ILE A 145 -3.86 -1.15 14.05
CA ILE A 145 -4.02 -2.07 12.92
C ILE A 145 -5.01 -3.17 13.28
N ASN A 146 -6.21 -3.07 12.73
CA ASN A 146 -7.22 -4.11 12.84
C ASN A 146 -6.97 -5.21 11.80
N VAL A 147 -6.96 -6.46 12.25
CA VAL A 147 -6.52 -7.60 11.45
C VAL A 147 -7.69 -8.43 10.96
N GLN A 148 -7.82 -8.54 9.64
CA GLN A 148 -8.71 -9.49 8.94
C GLN A 148 -10.20 -9.37 9.32
N GLU A 149 -10.69 -8.15 9.58
CA GLU A 149 -12.12 -7.88 9.75
C GLU A 149 -12.64 -6.90 8.68
N ASP A 150 -13.95 -6.96 8.43
CA ASP A 150 -14.65 -5.97 7.61
C ASP A 150 -14.84 -4.65 8.39
N LEU A 151 -15.15 -3.55 7.68
CA LEU A 151 -15.23 -2.21 8.28
C LEU A 151 -16.31 -2.06 9.37
N ALA A 152 -17.44 -2.75 9.24
CA ALA A 152 -18.58 -2.56 10.14
C ALA A 152 -18.25 -2.86 11.63
N PRO A 153 -17.67 -4.03 11.99
CA PRO A 153 -17.26 -4.30 13.37
C PRO A 153 -16.18 -3.32 13.87
N ILE A 154 -15.21 -2.97 13.02
CA ILE A 154 -14.14 -2.02 13.35
C ILE A 154 -14.76 -0.67 13.75
N GLN A 155 -15.65 -0.14 12.92
CA GLN A 155 -16.34 1.12 13.18
C GLN A 155 -17.18 1.10 14.46
N ALA A 156 -17.84 -0.02 14.75
CA ALA A 156 -18.62 -0.17 15.98
C ALA A 156 -17.70 -0.11 17.21
N PHE A 157 -16.60 -0.86 17.16
CA PHE A 157 -15.59 -0.89 18.22
C PHE A 157 -14.94 0.47 18.44
N SER A 158 -14.51 1.14 17.38
CA SER A 158 -13.85 2.43 17.50
C SER A 158 -14.77 3.52 18.07
N ARG A 159 -16.07 3.47 17.80
CA ARG A 159 -17.06 4.33 18.47
C ARG A 159 -17.26 3.97 19.94
N GLU A 160 -17.26 2.68 20.26
CA GLU A 160 -17.42 2.19 21.64
C GLU A 160 -16.28 2.68 22.55
N PHE A 161 -15.04 2.62 22.06
CA PHE A 161 -13.85 3.00 22.82
C PHE A 161 -13.40 4.45 22.60
N GLY A 162 -14.10 5.23 21.77
CA GLY A 162 -13.75 6.63 21.49
C GLY A 162 -12.35 6.80 20.91
N MET A 163 -11.93 5.87 20.03
CA MET A 163 -10.57 5.83 19.49
C MET A 163 -10.23 7.12 18.74
N ALA A 164 -9.31 7.93 19.26
CA ALA A 164 -8.88 9.18 18.65
C ALA A 164 -7.66 9.04 17.72
N MET A 165 -7.07 7.85 17.67
CA MET A 165 -5.90 7.52 16.85
C MET A 165 -6.29 6.90 15.49
N PRO A 166 -5.42 6.96 14.45
CA PRO A 166 -5.64 6.27 13.18
C PRO A 166 -5.91 4.76 13.34
N VAL A 167 -6.94 4.27 12.65
CA VAL A 167 -7.27 2.85 12.57
C VAL A 167 -7.00 2.33 11.16
N VAL A 168 -6.15 1.32 11.05
CA VAL A 168 -5.76 0.72 9.77
C VAL A 168 -6.53 -0.58 9.58
N GLN A 169 -7.24 -0.73 8.46
CA GLN A 169 -7.86 -2.01 8.10
C GLN A 169 -6.86 -2.89 7.36
N ASP A 170 -6.29 -3.89 8.03
CA ASP A 170 -5.46 -4.93 7.41
C ASP A 170 -6.31 -6.14 7.02
N ARG A 171 -7.23 -5.92 6.07
CA ARG A 171 -8.25 -6.90 5.68
C ARG A 171 -7.64 -8.21 5.17
N GLU A 172 -6.57 -8.12 4.39
CA GLU A 172 -5.88 -9.27 3.82
C GLU A 172 -4.80 -9.85 4.76
N GLY A 173 -4.53 -9.23 5.91
CA GLY A 173 -3.50 -9.67 6.86
C GLY A 173 -2.07 -9.45 6.36
N LEU A 174 -1.87 -8.48 5.46
CA LEU A 174 -0.59 -8.16 4.84
C LEU A 174 0.36 -7.46 5.82
N LEU A 175 -0.13 -6.51 6.62
CA LEU A 175 0.67 -5.87 7.68
C LEU A 175 0.98 -6.86 8.79
N ARG A 176 -0.01 -7.67 9.20
CA ARG A 176 0.20 -8.77 10.15
C ARG A 176 1.33 -9.68 9.69
N LYS A 177 1.37 -10.02 8.40
CA LYS A 177 2.42 -10.87 7.82
C LYS A 177 3.77 -10.13 7.76
N LEU A 178 3.78 -8.87 7.32
CA LEU A 178 4.98 -8.04 7.21
C LEU A 178 5.72 -7.94 8.55
N TYR A 179 4.98 -7.72 9.64
CA TYR A 179 5.52 -7.62 11.00
C TYR A 179 5.58 -8.95 11.75
N GLY A 180 5.35 -10.08 11.08
CA GLY A 180 5.49 -11.41 11.69
C GLY A 180 4.54 -11.68 12.87
N VAL A 181 3.39 -10.99 12.92
CA VAL A 181 2.44 -11.06 14.03
C VAL A 181 1.68 -12.39 14.02
N ARG A 182 1.88 -13.18 15.09
CA ARG A 182 1.32 -14.54 15.25
C ARG A 182 0.09 -14.60 16.14
N GLY A 183 -0.13 -13.60 16.98
CA GLY A 183 -1.24 -13.53 17.92
C GLY A 183 -1.57 -12.09 18.26
N MET A 184 -2.77 -11.88 18.79
CA MET A 184 -3.25 -10.56 19.20
C MET A 184 -3.56 -10.54 20.70
N PRO A 185 -3.34 -9.40 21.38
CA PRO A 185 -2.72 -8.20 20.82
C PRO A 185 -1.21 -8.38 20.62
N THR A 186 -0.65 -7.64 19.66
CA THR A 186 0.80 -7.44 19.53
C THR A 186 1.07 -5.97 19.29
N SER A 187 2.00 -5.38 20.03
CA SER A 187 2.42 -3.99 19.87
C SER A 187 3.89 -3.91 19.45
N VAL A 188 4.18 -3.14 18.40
CA VAL A 188 5.55 -2.85 17.94
C VAL A 188 5.85 -1.38 18.23
N PHE A 189 6.98 -1.12 18.86
CA PHE A 189 7.42 0.21 19.24
C PHE A 189 8.60 0.63 18.37
N ILE A 190 8.51 1.81 17.79
CA ILE A 190 9.46 2.35 16.81
C ILE A 190 9.92 3.72 17.30
N ASN A 191 11.23 3.97 17.29
CA ASN A 191 11.80 5.26 17.69
C ASN A 191 11.72 6.31 16.58
N ARG A 192 12.21 7.52 16.90
CA ARG A 192 12.24 8.67 15.99
C ARG A 192 13.09 8.44 14.73
N ASP A 193 14.05 7.52 14.76
CA ASP A 193 14.89 7.18 13.59
C ASP A 193 14.22 6.13 12.68
N GLY A 194 13.06 5.61 13.07
CA GLY A 194 12.34 4.56 12.33
C GLY A 194 12.82 3.15 12.67
N GLU A 195 13.52 2.95 13.78
CA GLU A 195 14.01 1.64 14.21
C GLU A 195 13.06 0.98 15.22
N ILE A 196 12.90 -0.34 15.13
CA ILE A 196 12.15 -1.12 16.11
C ILE A 196 12.93 -1.12 17.43
N VAL A 197 12.33 -0.61 18.50
CA VAL A 197 12.94 -0.66 19.84
C VAL A 197 12.40 -1.79 20.70
N ASP A 198 11.16 -2.21 20.48
CA ASP A 198 10.59 -3.34 21.20
C ASP A 198 9.38 -3.94 20.45
N THR A 199 9.02 -5.17 20.80
CA THR A 199 7.80 -5.84 20.32
C THR A 199 7.23 -6.69 21.44
N TRP A 200 5.97 -6.43 21.78
CA TRP A 200 5.27 -7.10 22.87
C TRP A 200 4.06 -7.87 22.33
N SER A 201 3.98 -9.17 22.61
CA SER A 201 2.81 -9.99 22.30
C SER A 201 2.09 -10.39 23.59
N GLY A 202 0.80 -10.04 23.69
CA GLY A 202 -0.03 -10.21 24.87
C GLY A 202 -0.53 -8.89 25.42
N LEU A 203 -1.41 -8.97 26.43
CA LEU A 203 -2.03 -7.81 27.07
C LEU A 203 -0.97 -6.79 27.49
N LEU A 204 -1.15 -5.54 27.07
CA LEU A 204 -0.31 -4.42 27.48
C LEU A 204 -0.96 -3.72 28.68
N THR A 205 -0.38 -3.88 29.87
CA THR A 205 -0.82 -3.17 31.07
C THR A 205 -0.31 -1.72 31.06
N PRO A 206 -0.96 -0.78 31.77
CA PRO A 206 -0.51 0.63 31.84
C PRO A 206 0.98 0.80 32.17
N ASP A 207 1.46 0.17 33.25
CA ASP A 207 2.88 0.23 33.66
C ASP A 207 3.84 -0.29 32.58
N LEU A 208 3.39 -1.25 31.76
CA LEU A 208 4.19 -1.81 30.69
C LEU A 208 4.18 -0.90 29.47
N LEU A 209 3.03 -0.31 29.13
CA LEU A 209 2.92 0.70 28.08
C LEU A 209 3.88 1.88 28.37
N ASP A 210 3.89 2.39 29.60
CA ASP A 210 4.81 3.45 30.04
C ASP A 210 6.27 3.07 29.82
N LYS A 211 6.63 1.87 30.29
CA LYS A 211 7.99 1.36 30.17
C LYS A 211 8.44 1.21 28.71
N MET A 212 7.55 0.73 27.85
CA MET A 212 7.85 0.52 26.43
C MET A 212 8.02 1.85 25.69
N LEU A 213 7.14 2.82 25.96
CA LEU A 213 7.20 4.16 25.35
C LEU A 213 8.44 4.94 25.80
N ALA A 214 8.84 4.83 27.07
CA ALA A 214 10.06 5.46 27.56
C ALA A 214 11.33 4.94 26.84
N GLY A 215 11.33 3.68 26.37
CA GLY A 215 12.43 3.12 25.57
C GLY A 215 12.40 3.50 24.09
N SER A 216 11.34 4.18 23.64
CA SER A 216 11.11 4.58 22.25
C SER A 216 11.37 6.08 22.00
N SER A 217 11.65 6.82 23.07
CA SER A 217 11.84 8.28 23.09
C SER A 217 13.20 8.73 22.59
#